data_AF-V7I8A4-F1
#
_entry.id   AF-V7I8A4-F1
#
_cell.length_a   1.000
_cell.length_b   1.000
_cell.length_c   1.000
_cell.angle_alpha   90.00
_cell.angle_beta   90.00
_cell.angle_gamma   90.00
#
_symmetry.space_group_name_H-M   'P 1'
#
loop_
_entity.id
_entity.type
_entity.pdbx_description
1 polymer ?
#
loop_
_entity_poly.entity_id
_entity_poly.type
_entity_poly.pdbx_seq_one_letter_code
_entity_poly.pdbx_strand_id
1 'polypeptide(L)'
;MADNKKIHFIPPLPPKREKQVGIYCRVSTNSADQLKSLTAQVSALTRVTAANPNWLLVDVYIDIASSKTGSSRKEFSRMLHDCKSHDIEIILTKSISRFGRDTVEILDALNQIRILGVPVIFQQEALDTADTNNDLMISIIDSNFAQ
;
A
#
# COMPACT_ATOMS: atom_id res chain seq x y z
N MET A 1 -42.21 -27.68 38.90
CA MET A 1 -41.40 -26.44 39.04
C MET A 1 -40.38 -26.48 37.92
N ALA A 2 -40.54 -25.65 36.89
CA ALA A 2 -39.63 -25.61 35.75
C ALA A 2 -38.49 -24.63 36.07
N ASP A 3 -37.29 -25.17 36.20
CA ASP A 3 -36.08 -24.43 36.53
C ASP A 3 -35.62 -23.64 35.30
N ASN A 4 -35.97 -22.35 35.26
CA ASN A 4 -35.74 -21.49 34.10
C ASN A 4 -34.34 -20.86 34.21
N LYS A 5 -33.32 -21.58 33.75
CA LYS A 5 -31.95 -21.04 33.65
C LYS A 5 -31.92 -19.85 32.69
N LYS A 6 -31.67 -18.65 33.21
CA LYS A 6 -31.38 -17.46 32.41
C LYS A 6 -30.08 -17.68 31.64
N ILE A 7 -30.18 -17.82 30.32
CA ILE A 7 -29.03 -17.88 29.42
C ILE A 7 -28.59 -16.44 29.14
N HIS A 8 -27.40 -16.07 29.61
CA HIS A 8 -26.74 -14.84 29.19
C HIS A 8 -26.07 -15.07 27.83
N PHE A 9 -26.74 -14.60 26.77
CA PHE A 9 -26.18 -14.60 25.43
C PHE A 9 -25.19 -13.44 25.29
N ILE A 10 -23.90 -13.75 25.17
CA ILE A 10 -22.88 -12.77 24.79
C ILE A 10 -22.68 -12.92 23.29
N PRO A 11 -23.13 -11.96 22.45
CA PRO A 11 -22.88 -12.05 21.01
C PRO A 11 -21.36 -12.04 20.78
N PRO A 12 -20.86 -12.83 19.82
CA PRO A 12 -19.47 -12.68 19.39
C PRO A 12 -19.28 -11.23 18.92
N LEU A 13 -18.33 -10.52 19.52
CA LEU A 13 -17.86 -9.25 18.98
C LEU A 13 -17.48 -9.50 17.51
N PRO A 14 -17.94 -8.69 16.54
CA PRO A 14 -17.50 -8.84 15.16
C PRO A 14 -15.97 -8.81 15.16
N PRO A 15 -15.31 -9.70 14.40
CA PRO A 15 -13.85 -9.78 14.38
C PRO A 15 -13.29 -8.38 14.12
N LYS A 16 -12.30 -8.01 14.93
CA LYS A 16 -11.65 -6.69 14.93
C LYS A 16 -11.22 -6.42 13.49
N ARG A 17 -11.82 -5.41 12.84
CA ARG A 17 -11.59 -5.12 11.42
C ARG A 17 -10.09 -4.97 11.15
N GLU A 18 -9.50 -5.99 10.57
CA GLU A 18 -8.13 -5.95 10.07
C GLU A 18 -8.11 -4.92 8.94
N LYS A 19 -7.20 -3.96 9.02
CA LYS A 19 -6.98 -3.00 7.93
C LYS A 19 -6.52 -3.78 6.71
N GLN A 20 -7.27 -3.67 5.62
CA GLN A 20 -6.94 -4.33 4.37
C GLN A 20 -5.74 -3.62 3.72
N VAL A 21 -4.64 -4.32 3.56
CA VAL A 21 -3.37 -3.79 3.05
C VAL A 21 -3.10 -4.33 1.66
N GLY A 22 -2.89 -3.42 0.70
CA GLY A 22 -2.34 -3.74 -0.61
C GLY A 22 -0.85 -3.43 -0.66
N ILE A 23 -0.03 -4.33 -1.22
CA ILE A 23 1.40 -4.05 -1.48
C ILE A 23 1.57 -3.63 -2.92
N TYR A 24 2.21 -2.48 -3.17
CA TYR A 24 2.59 -2.07 -4.54
C TYR A 24 4.08 -2.21 -4.78
N CYS A 25 4.45 -2.86 -5.87
CA CYS A 25 5.83 -3.09 -6.29
C CYS A 25 6.03 -2.75 -7.77
N ARG A 26 7.15 -2.10 -8.08
CA ARG A 26 7.53 -1.77 -9.45
C ARG A 26 8.98 -2.14 -9.75
N VAL A 27 9.22 -2.79 -10.87
CA VAL A 27 10.57 -3.10 -11.40
C VAL A 27 10.75 -2.60 -12.82
N SER A 28 11.98 -2.26 -13.19
CA SER A 28 12.30 -1.63 -14.47
C SER A 28 12.44 -2.60 -15.64
N THR A 29 12.72 -3.88 -15.39
CA THR A 29 12.84 -4.91 -16.44
C THR A 29 12.41 -6.27 -15.93
N ASN A 30 12.11 -7.18 -16.86
CA ASN A 30 11.80 -8.59 -16.58
C ASN A 30 13.08 -9.47 -16.52
N SER A 31 14.23 -8.90 -16.17
CA SER A 31 15.46 -9.71 -16.06
C SER A 31 15.40 -10.61 -14.82
N ALA A 32 16.10 -11.75 -14.87
CA ALA A 32 16.14 -12.72 -13.77
C ALA A 32 16.58 -12.08 -12.44
N ASP A 33 17.52 -11.12 -12.47
CA ASP A 33 17.99 -10.42 -11.28
C ASP A 33 16.95 -9.42 -10.73
N GLN A 34 16.22 -8.74 -11.61
CA GLN A 34 15.11 -7.87 -11.18
C GLN A 34 13.95 -8.67 -10.60
N LEU A 35 13.67 -9.86 -11.14
CA LEU A 35 12.67 -10.78 -10.58
C LEU A 35 13.08 -11.30 -9.20
N LYS A 36 14.35 -11.70 -9.01
CA LYS A 36 14.85 -12.05 -7.67
C LYS A 36 14.74 -10.89 -6.69
N SER A 37 15.08 -9.68 -7.14
CA SER A 37 14.93 -8.46 -6.35
C SER A 37 13.47 -8.17 -6.02
N LEU A 38 12.54 -8.42 -6.94
CA LEU A 38 11.10 -8.28 -6.73
C LEU A 38 10.59 -9.27 -5.68
N THR A 39 10.95 -10.54 -5.79
CA THR A 39 10.57 -11.56 -4.80
C THR A 39 11.07 -11.20 -3.40
N ALA A 40 12.31 -10.71 -3.29
CA ALA A 40 12.85 -10.25 -2.01
C ALA A 40 12.09 -9.04 -1.45
N GLN A 41 11.71 -8.09 -2.30
CA GLN A 41 10.93 -6.91 -1.91
C GLN A 41 9.52 -7.29 -1.43
N VAL A 42 8.78 -8.08 -2.21
CA VAL A 42 7.45 -8.56 -1.84
C VAL A 42 7.53 -9.36 -0.54
N SER A 43 8.51 -10.24 -0.40
CA SER A 43 8.71 -11.03 0.81
C SER A 43 9.00 -10.15 2.04
N ALA A 44 9.79 -9.09 1.89
CA ALA A 44 10.07 -8.15 2.96
C ALA A 44 8.80 -7.38 3.38
N LEU A 45 8.06 -6.83 2.42
CA LEU A 45 6.82 -6.09 2.71
C LEU A 45 5.73 -7.00 3.27
N THR A 46 5.61 -8.24 2.78
CA THR A 46 4.69 -9.24 3.33
C THR A 46 5.00 -9.55 4.79
N ARG A 47 6.29 -9.65 5.16
CA ARG A 47 6.69 -9.81 6.57
C ARG A 47 6.31 -8.60 7.42
N VAL A 48 6.46 -7.39 6.89
CA VAL A 48 6.03 -6.17 7.59
C VAL A 48 4.52 -6.21 7.85
N THR A 49 3.73 -6.59 6.86
CA THR A 49 2.27 -6.72 7.02
C THR A 49 1.90 -7.80 8.04
N ALA A 50 2.51 -8.99 7.93
CA ALA A 50 2.25 -10.11 8.84
C ALA A 50 2.70 -9.84 10.29
N ALA A 51 3.67 -8.94 10.50
CA ALA A 51 4.10 -8.55 11.83
C ALA A 51 3.10 -7.62 12.55
N ASN A 52 2.17 -6.99 11.83
CA ASN A 52 1.13 -6.14 12.42
C ASN A 52 -0.19 -6.92 12.53
N PRO A 53 -0.63 -7.30 13.75
CA PRO A 53 -1.83 -8.13 13.93
C PRO A 53 -3.14 -7.40 13.58
N ASN A 54 -3.10 -6.09 13.31
CA ASN A 54 -4.27 -5.34 12.85
C ASN A 54 -4.32 -5.20 11.33
N TRP A 55 -3.38 -5.78 10.59
CA TRP A 55 -3.30 -5.67 9.13
C TRP A 55 -3.54 -7.03 8.47
N LEU A 56 -4.27 -7.00 7.36
CA LEU A 56 -4.49 -8.15 6.50
C LEU A 56 -3.92 -7.85 5.12
N LEU A 57 -2.94 -8.61 4.67
CA LEU A 57 -2.50 -8.52 3.28
C LEU A 57 -3.59 -9.10 2.39
N VAL A 58 -4.22 -8.26 1.57
CA VAL A 58 -5.29 -8.70 0.65
C VAL A 58 -4.82 -8.88 -0.77
N ASP A 59 -3.83 -8.09 -1.23
CA ASP A 59 -3.25 -8.25 -2.56
C ASP A 59 -1.85 -7.64 -2.71
N VAL A 60 -1.14 -8.07 -3.76
CA VAL A 60 0.16 -7.56 -4.20
C VAL A 60 0.08 -7.15 -5.67
N TYR A 61 0.22 -5.85 -5.92
CA TYR A 61 0.16 -5.20 -7.23
C TYR A 61 1.58 -5.03 -7.79
N ILE A 62 1.87 -5.64 -8.94
CA ILE A 62 3.23 -5.69 -9.49
C ILE A 62 3.27 -5.17 -10.92
N ASP A 63 3.90 -4.02 -11.12
CA ASP A 63 4.18 -3.49 -12.46
C ASP A 63 5.63 -3.78 -12.88
N ILE A 64 5.79 -4.48 -14.00
CA ILE A 64 7.07 -4.61 -14.70
C ILE A 64 7.11 -3.54 -15.79
N ALA A 65 7.71 -2.41 -15.45
CA ALA A 65 7.66 -1.20 -16.26
C ALA A 65 9.04 -0.59 -16.48
N SER A 66 9.57 -0.73 -17.70
CA SER A 66 10.74 0.05 -18.12
C SER A 66 10.39 1.54 -18.13
N SER A 67 11.38 2.38 -17.84
CA SER A 67 11.28 3.85 -17.90
C SER A 67 10.90 4.41 -19.29
N LYS A 68 10.80 3.57 -20.33
CA LYS A 68 10.38 3.98 -21.68
C LYS A 68 8.87 4.30 -21.71
N THR A 69 8.57 5.42 -22.35
CA THR A 69 7.22 5.90 -22.70
C THR A 69 6.42 4.76 -23.34
N GLY A 70 5.29 4.36 -22.73
CA GLY A 70 4.42 3.31 -23.25
C GLY A 70 4.28 2.04 -22.38
N SER A 71 5.06 1.87 -21.30
CA SER A 71 4.78 0.79 -20.35
C SER A 71 3.49 1.07 -19.56
N SER A 72 2.48 0.20 -19.71
CA SER A 72 1.20 0.32 -19.02
C SER A 72 1.30 -0.14 -17.56
N ARG A 73 0.95 0.76 -16.62
CA ARG A 73 0.90 0.49 -15.18
C ARG A 73 -0.45 -0.12 -14.78
N LYS A 74 -0.74 -1.31 -15.31
CA LYS A 74 -2.06 -1.93 -15.14
C LYS A 74 -2.34 -2.25 -13.68
N GLU A 75 -1.33 -2.71 -12.96
CA GLU A 75 -1.49 -3.08 -11.55
C GLU A 75 -1.61 -1.84 -10.67
N PHE A 76 -0.94 -0.74 -10.99
CA PHE A 76 -1.18 0.53 -10.31
C PHE A 76 -2.61 1.04 -10.52
N SER A 77 -3.13 0.99 -11.75
CA SER A 77 -4.52 1.39 -12.02
C SER A 77 -5.53 0.48 -11.31
N ARG A 78 -5.25 -0.83 -11.24
CA ARG A 78 -6.04 -1.79 -10.48
C ARG A 78 -6.03 -1.49 -8.99
N MET A 79 -4.86 -1.22 -8.41
CA MET A 79 -4.72 -0.77 -7.02
C MET A 79 -5.56 0.47 -6.73
N LEU A 80 -5.54 1.48 -7.62
CA LEU A 80 -6.37 2.68 -7.45
C LEU A 80 -7.87 2.38 -7.55
N HIS A 81 -8.27 1.38 -8.33
CA HIS A 81 -9.65 0.92 -8.37
C HIS A 81 -10.05 0.24 -7.05
N ASP A 82 -9.19 -0.65 -6.55
CA ASP A 82 -9.43 -1.39 -5.31
C ASP A 82 -9.44 -0.44 -4.09
N CYS A 83 -8.69 0.68 -4.15
CA CYS A 83 -8.83 1.80 -3.19
C CYS A 83 -10.22 2.44 -3.25
N LYS A 84 -10.74 2.71 -4.45
CA LYS A 84 -12.06 3.35 -4.64
C LYS A 84 -13.19 2.44 -4.16
N SER A 85 -13.05 1.15 -4.39
CA SER A 85 -14.00 0.11 -3.94
C SER A 85 -13.91 -0.17 -2.43
N HIS A 86 -12.93 0.40 -1.72
CA HIS A 86 -12.62 0.13 -0.31
C HIS A 86 -12.21 -1.32 -0.03
N ASP A 87 -11.70 -2.01 -1.06
CA ASP A 87 -11.12 -3.35 -0.94
C ASP A 87 -9.72 -3.29 -0.33
N ILE A 88 -9.03 -2.14 -0.43
CA ILE A 88 -7.82 -1.83 0.33
C ILE A 88 -7.96 -0.53 1.09
N GLU A 89 -7.48 -0.52 2.33
CA GLU A 89 -7.48 0.62 3.24
C GLU A 89 -6.08 1.19 3.48
N ILE A 90 -5.01 0.47 3.11
CA ILE A 90 -3.62 0.91 3.23
C ILE A 90 -2.84 0.44 2.01
N ILE A 91 -2.02 1.30 1.43
CA ILE A 91 -1.01 0.90 0.42
C ILE A 91 0.35 0.84 1.09
N LEU A 92 1.04 -0.28 0.97
CA LEU A 92 2.42 -0.44 1.41
C LEU A 92 3.36 -0.53 0.19
N THR A 93 4.40 0.29 0.17
CA THR A 93 5.41 0.28 -0.89
C THR A 93 6.81 0.45 -0.31
N LYS A 94 7.82 0.01 -1.07
CA LYS A 94 9.21 0.11 -0.62
C LYS A 94 9.68 1.55 -0.51
N SER A 95 9.52 2.34 -1.57
CA SER A 95 10.07 3.68 -1.66
C SER A 95 9.30 4.58 -2.63
N ILE A 96 9.50 5.90 -2.51
CA ILE A 96 8.89 6.91 -3.37
C ILE A 96 9.26 6.66 -4.84
N SER A 97 10.53 6.35 -5.10
CA SER A 97 11.04 6.02 -6.43
C SER A 97 10.43 4.73 -7.02
N ARG A 98 9.94 3.81 -6.19
CA ARG A 98 9.23 2.61 -6.64
C ARG A 98 7.75 2.90 -6.90
N PHE A 99 7.21 3.94 -6.29
CA PHE A 99 5.80 4.32 -6.41
C PHE A 99 5.45 5.05 -7.71
N GLY A 100 6.28 5.97 -8.22
CA GLY A 100 6.03 6.68 -9.48
C GLY A 100 7.28 6.99 -10.29
N ARG A 101 7.14 7.57 -11.49
CA ARG A 101 8.24 7.84 -12.42
C ARG A 101 8.87 9.22 -12.24
N ASP A 102 8.07 10.20 -11.84
CA ASP A 102 8.48 11.58 -11.60
C ASP A 102 7.64 12.20 -10.47
N THR A 103 8.07 13.37 -9.99
CA THR A 103 7.40 14.09 -8.89
C THR A 103 5.92 14.32 -9.18
N VAL A 104 5.58 14.74 -10.41
CA VAL A 104 4.22 15.17 -10.76
C VAL A 104 3.27 13.97 -10.70
N GLU A 105 3.66 12.84 -11.31
CA GLU A 105 2.88 11.60 -11.27
C GLU A 105 2.70 11.10 -9.83
N ILE A 106 3.74 11.19 -9.00
CA ILE A 106 3.69 10.78 -7.59
C ILE A 106 2.72 11.67 -6.80
N LEU A 107 2.84 12.99 -6.93
CA LEU A 107 1.99 13.95 -6.21
C LEU A 107 0.53 13.82 -6.62
N ASP A 108 0.24 13.66 -7.91
CA ASP A 108 -1.11 13.46 -8.42
C ASP A 108 -1.73 12.17 -7.87
N ALA A 109 -0.97 11.07 -7.89
CA ALA A 109 -1.43 9.80 -7.35
C ALA A 109 -1.67 9.86 -5.83
N LEU A 110 -0.75 10.44 -5.07
CA LEU A 110 -0.89 10.60 -3.63
C LEU A 110 -2.07 11.49 -3.26
N ASN A 111 -2.32 12.56 -4.02
CA ASN A 111 -3.49 13.41 -3.82
C ASN A 111 -4.79 12.63 -4.08
N GLN A 112 -4.85 11.86 -5.18
CA GLN A 112 -6.02 11.03 -5.49
C GLN A 112 -6.28 10.00 -4.38
N ILE A 113 -5.26 9.27 -3.96
CA ILE A 113 -5.34 8.26 -2.91
C ILE A 113 -5.76 8.89 -1.56
N ARG A 114 -5.23 10.07 -1.23
CA ARG A 114 -5.61 10.83 -0.03
C ARG A 114 -7.08 11.23 -0.04
N ILE A 115 -7.63 11.66 -1.19
CA ILE A 115 -9.07 11.97 -1.31
C ILE A 115 -9.92 10.73 -1.04
N LEU A 116 -9.41 9.54 -1.34
CA LEU A 116 -10.07 8.25 -1.04
C LEU A 116 -9.89 7.82 0.42
N GLY A 117 -9.13 8.55 1.23
CA GLY A 117 -8.90 8.22 2.65
C GLY A 117 -8.00 7.01 2.88
N VAL A 118 -7.22 6.59 1.88
CA VAL A 118 -6.30 5.45 1.96
C VAL A 118 -4.88 5.98 2.19
N PRO A 119 -4.22 5.71 3.33
CA PRO A 119 -2.81 6.05 3.50
C PRO A 119 -1.87 5.22 2.62
N VAL A 120 -0.75 5.83 2.23
CA VAL A 120 0.39 5.17 1.61
C VAL A 120 1.55 5.15 2.62
N ILE A 121 2.15 3.99 2.81
CA ILE A 121 3.29 3.79 3.71
C ILE A 121 4.51 3.47 2.85
N PHE A 122 5.53 4.32 2.97
CA PHE A 122 6.82 4.19 2.32
C PHE A 122 7.84 3.63 3.30
N GLN A 123 8.17 2.35 3.13
CA GLN A 123 8.96 1.60 4.12
C GLN A 123 10.40 2.14 4.27
N GLN A 124 11.05 2.53 3.18
CA GLN A 124 12.44 2.96 3.20
C GLN A 124 12.60 4.37 3.77
N GLU A 125 11.65 5.26 3.47
CA GLU A 125 11.58 6.64 3.96
C GLU A 125 10.96 6.73 5.37
N ALA A 126 10.50 5.60 5.93
CA ALA A 126 9.77 5.53 7.20
C ALA A 126 8.62 6.55 7.27
N LEU A 127 7.89 6.69 6.16
CA LEU A 127 6.87 7.72 5.99
C LEU A 127 5.47 7.10 5.86
N ASP A 128 4.51 7.68 6.59
CA ASP A 128 3.08 7.39 6.46
C ASP A 128 2.34 8.68 6.03
N THR A 129 1.57 8.60 4.95
CA THR A 129 0.80 9.75 4.45
C THR A 129 -0.41 10.11 5.29
N ALA A 130 -0.86 9.26 6.22
CA ALA A 130 -1.88 9.62 7.21
C ALA A 130 -1.34 10.61 8.24
N ASP A 131 -0.07 10.48 8.60
CA ASP A 131 0.55 11.28 9.67
C ASP A 131 1.20 12.58 9.15
N THR A 132 1.40 12.71 7.83
CA THR A 132 2.11 13.86 7.24
C THR A 132 1.17 14.97 6.79
N ASN A 133 1.12 16.05 7.57
CA ASN A 133 0.47 17.30 7.20
C ASN A 133 1.46 18.14 6.37
N ASN A 134 1.20 18.32 5.07
CA ASN A 134 2.00 19.11 4.09
C ASN A 134 3.47 18.70 3.83
N ASP A 135 4.19 18.11 4.80
CA ASP A 135 5.62 17.79 4.75
C ASP A 135 5.99 16.70 3.73
N LEU A 136 5.05 15.82 3.38
CA LEU A 136 5.28 14.80 2.35
C LEU A 136 5.51 15.44 0.97
N MET A 137 4.68 16.42 0.59
CA MET A 137 4.85 17.09 -0.70
C MET A 137 6.21 17.80 -0.74
N ILE A 138 6.60 18.44 0.37
CA ILE A 138 7.90 19.09 0.51
C ILE A 138 9.03 18.07 0.39
N SER A 139 8.93 16.92 1.06
CA SER A 139 9.94 15.85 1.01
C SER A 139 10.12 15.26 -0.39
N ILE A 140 9.04 15.08 -1.16
CA ILE A 140 9.09 14.59 -2.56
C ILE A 140 9.73 15.64 -3.48
N ILE A 141 9.41 16.92 -3.26
CA ILE A 141 10.01 18.03 -3.99
C ILE A 141 11.52 18.08 -3.70
N ASP A 142 11.92 18.06 -2.42
CA ASP A 142 13.31 18.14 -1.98
C ASP A 142 14.15 16.95 -2.43
N SER A 143 13.61 15.73 -2.36
CA SER A 143 14.34 14.51 -2.77
C SER A 143 14.63 14.42 -4.28
N ASN A 144 13.90 15.18 -5.11
CA ASN A 144 14.18 15.32 -6.54
C ASN A 144 15.05 16.55 -6.89
N PHE A 145 15.31 17.45 -5.93
CA PHE A 145 16.34 18.50 -6.04
C PHE A 145 17.70 18.09 -5.42
N ALA A 146 17.75 16.97 -4.70
CA ALA A 146 18.96 16.47 -4.04
C ALA A 146 19.83 15.52 -4.89
N GLN A 147 19.58 15.40 -6.21
CA GLN A 147 20.40 14.61 -7.13
C GLN A 147 20.96 15.43 -8.30
#